data_AF-A0A7J4GDF5-F1
#
_entry.id   AF-A0A7J4GDF5-F1
#
_cell.length_a   1.000
_cell.length_b   1.000
_cell.length_c   1.000
_cell.angle_alpha   90.00
_cell.angle_beta   90.00
_cell.angle_gamma   90.00
#
_symmetry.space_group_name_H-M   'P 1'
#
loop_
_entity.id
_entity.type
_entity.pdbx_description
1 polymer ?
#
loop_
_entity_poly.entity_id
_entity_poly.type
_entity_poly.pdbx_seq_one_letter_code
_entity_poly.pdbx_strand_id
1 'polypeptide(L)'
;MPARTFDAAGTGIDPYRRLSASQTNLWTSCPRKWFYAYRHGLKGPMPPVIIRGNAAEACLSRIMQESPVLIAPDSTTLLTSPLTADKDPDYDDTTNWLAQRLDARPEGDWPDSREALETWALARLDFHFDACWEAAVHNWKITKNRSGSIEDADEDECRVMIAAGIRMHLDEVERCLEANGGPMLEAWRAGEARPDSPAPDGFPLIWNTPHKAARSSGEVTWCEAWELARPWFVDPDAGP
;
A
#
# COMPACT_ATOMS: atom_id res chain seq x y z
N MET A 1 -8.66 -6.27 -15.21
CA MET A 1 -7.77 -5.22 -15.80
C MET A 1 -7.04 -4.57 -14.66
N PRO A 2 -5.69 -4.55 -14.65
CA PRO A 2 -4.94 -3.83 -13.62
C PRO A 2 -5.39 -2.37 -13.58
N ALA A 3 -5.24 -1.72 -12.43
CA ALA A 3 -5.49 -0.29 -12.26
C ALA A 3 -4.43 0.51 -13.03
N ARG A 4 -4.56 0.54 -14.35
CA ARG A 4 -3.74 1.36 -15.23
C ARG A 4 -3.90 2.81 -14.80
N THR A 5 -2.76 3.49 -14.63
CA THR A 5 -2.67 4.95 -14.61
C THR A 5 -3.54 5.47 -15.76
N PHE A 6 -4.59 6.22 -15.41
CA PHE A 6 -5.62 6.62 -16.37
C PHE A 6 -5.00 7.51 -17.45
N ASP A 7 -4.90 7.00 -18.67
CA ASP A 7 -4.37 7.74 -19.81
C ASP A 7 -5.33 8.87 -20.22
N ALA A 8 -5.19 10.00 -19.53
CA ALA A 8 -5.96 11.21 -19.79
C ALA A 8 -5.61 11.83 -21.15
N ALA A 9 -4.45 11.52 -21.72
CA ALA A 9 -4.04 12.03 -23.03
C ALA A 9 -4.70 11.24 -24.17
N GLY A 10 -4.61 9.91 -24.14
CA GLY A 10 -5.20 9.02 -25.16
C GLY A 10 -6.72 8.88 -25.08
N THR A 11 -7.34 9.10 -23.92
CA THR A 11 -8.81 9.09 -23.80
C THR A 11 -9.47 10.36 -24.34
N GLY A 12 -8.74 11.46 -24.50
CA GLY A 12 -9.30 12.78 -24.83
C GLY A 12 -10.23 13.35 -23.74
N ILE A 13 -10.28 12.73 -22.55
CA ILE A 13 -11.07 13.16 -21.42
C ILE A 13 -10.23 14.12 -20.58
N ASP A 14 -10.59 15.40 -20.66
CA ASP A 14 -10.11 16.48 -19.79
C ASP A 14 -9.98 16.02 -18.32
N PRO A 15 -8.75 16.03 -17.73
CA PRO A 15 -8.50 15.54 -16.37
C PRO A 15 -9.40 16.18 -15.31
N TYR A 16 -9.82 17.43 -15.50
CA TYR A 16 -10.69 18.14 -14.56
C TYR A 16 -12.14 17.62 -14.57
N ARG A 17 -12.53 16.83 -15.58
CA ARG A 17 -13.85 16.17 -15.67
C ARG A 17 -13.90 14.82 -14.97
N ARG A 18 -12.78 14.28 -14.47
CA ARG A 18 -12.76 13.03 -13.69
C ARG A 18 -13.39 13.25 -12.31
N LEU A 19 -14.66 12.90 -12.15
CA LEU A 19 -15.31 12.84 -10.84
C LEU A 19 -14.51 11.90 -9.92
N SER A 20 -14.15 12.38 -8.73
CA SER A 20 -13.41 11.64 -7.72
C SER A 20 -13.99 11.93 -6.33
N ALA A 21 -13.66 11.11 -5.34
CA ALA A 21 -14.02 11.37 -3.94
C ALA A 21 -13.58 12.77 -3.49
N SER A 22 -12.36 13.21 -3.87
CA SER A 22 -11.85 14.55 -3.59
C SER A 22 -12.67 15.66 -4.26
N GLN A 23 -13.13 15.46 -5.51
CA GLN A 23 -14.04 16.40 -6.18
C GLN A 23 -15.37 16.51 -5.41
N THR A 24 -15.98 15.37 -5.07
CA THR A 24 -17.26 15.30 -4.36
C THR A 24 -17.17 15.93 -2.97
N ASN A 25 -16.13 15.60 -2.20
CA ASN A 25 -15.90 16.18 -0.87
C ASN A 25 -15.65 17.70 -0.94
N LEU A 26 -14.94 18.18 -1.97
CA LEU A 26 -14.73 19.60 -2.18
C LEU A 26 -16.01 20.33 -2.61
N TRP A 27 -16.84 19.71 -3.46
CA TRP A 27 -18.14 20.25 -3.84
C TRP A 27 -19.08 20.35 -2.63
N THR A 28 -19.22 19.28 -1.85
CA THR A 28 -20.08 19.26 -0.66
C THR A 28 -19.64 20.26 0.41
N SER A 29 -18.33 20.42 0.62
CA SER A 29 -17.80 21.36 1.62
C SER A 29 -17.75 22.82 1.13
N CYS A 30 -17.42 23.07 -0.14
CA CYS A 30 -17.35 24.41 -0.70
C CYS A 30 -17.50 24.42 -2.23
N PRO A 31 -18.73 24.53 -2.77
CA PRO A 31 -18.99 24.57 -4.22
C PRO A 31 -18.17 25.64 -4.96
N ARG A 32 -17.91 26.79 -4.31
CA ARG A 32 -17.12 27.89 -4.89
C ARG A 32 -15.63 27.54 -5.01
N LYS A 33 -15.05 26.85 -4.02
CA LYS A 33 -13.66 26.37 -4.09
C LYS A 33 -13.52 25.26 -5.13
N TRP A 34 -14.51 24.36 -5.23
CA TRP A 34 -14.59 23.37 -6.32
C TRP A 34 -14.63 24.05 -7.69
N PHE A 35 -15.46 25.08 -7.87
CA PHE A 35 -15.56 25.82 -9.13
C PHE A 35 -14.23 26.45 -9.54
N TYR A 36 -13.53 27.14 -8.63
CA TYR A 36 -12.22 27.71 -8.96
C TYR A 36 -11.16 26.62 -9.27
N ALA A 37 -11.15 25.51 -8.54
CA ALA A 37 -10.18 24.43 -8.74
C ALA A 37 -10.41 23.66 -10.07
N TYR A 38 -11.65 23.26 -10.35
CA TYR A 38 -11.97 22.33 -11.44
C TYR A 38 -12.60 22.99 -12.69
N ARG A 39 -13.10 24.22 -12.60
CA ARG A 39 -13.56 24.98 -13.78
C ARG A 39 -12.59 26.07 -14.23
N HIS A 40 -11.73 26.56 -13.35
CA HIS A 40 -10.71 27.57 -13.65
C HIS A 40 -9.25 27.12 -13.43
N GLY A 41 -9.01 25.87 -12.98
CA GLY A 41 -7.65 25.34 -12.78
C GLY A 41 -6.85 25.99 -11.65
N LEU A 42 -7.50 26.75 -10.77
CA LEU A 42 -6.82 27.50 -9.70
C LEU A 42 -6.51 26.59 -8.50
N LYS A 43 -5.24 26.23 -8.33
CA LYS A 43 -4.77 25.49 -7.14
C LYS A 43 -4.71 26.41 -5.93
N GLY A 44 -5.38 26.01 -4.84
CA GLY A 44 -5.28 26.67 -3.54
C GLY A 44 -3.96 26.38 -2.81
N PRO A 45 -3.72 27.02 -1.66
CA PRO A 45 -2.56 26.74 -0.82
C PRO A 45 -2.51 25.27 -0.40
N MET A 46 -1.30 24.68 -0.38
CA MET A 46 -1.04 23.32 0.10
C MET A 46 -0.39 23.38 1.50
N PRO A 47 -1.15 23.08 2.57
CA PRO A 47 -0.64 23.10 3.93
C PRO A 47 0.31 21.92 4.23
N PRO A 48 1.19 22.05 5.22
CA PRO A 48 2.17 21.04 5.62
C PRO A 48 1.54 19.74 6.14
N VAL A 49 0.30 19.77 6.66
CA VAL A 49 -0.44 18.55 7.07
C VAL A 49 -0.61 17.51 5.94
N ILE A 50 -0.41 17.90 4.67
CA ILE A 50 -0.36 16.97 3.54
C ILE A 50 0.88 16.05 3.60
N ILE A 51 1.99 16.49 4.21
CA ILE A 51 3.19 15.66 4.44
C ILE A 51 2.80 14.40 5.23
N ARG A 52 2.07 14.58 6.34
CA ARG A 52 1.58 13.49 7.20
C ARG A 52 0.71 12.49 6.43
N GLY A 53 -0.22 12.98 5.61
CA GLY A 53 -1.07 12.12 4.78
C GLY A 53 -0.25 11.28 3.78
N ASN A 54 0.63 11.92 3.02
CA ASN A 54 1.45 11.26 2.00
C ASN A 54 2.47 10.29 2.61
N ALA A 55 3.11 10.66 3.72
CA ALA A 55 4.06 9.80 4.42
C ALA A 55 3.38 8.57 5.04
N ALA A 56 2.18 8.75 5.61
CA ALA A 56 1.40 7.66 6.17
C ALA A 56 0.92 6.68 5.08
N GLU A 57 0.43 7.19 3.95
CA GLU A 57 0.03 6.36 2.80
C GLU A 57 1.22 5.56 2.26
N ALA A 58 2.36 6.21 1.98
CA ALA A 58 3.55 5.56 1.46
C ALA A 58 4.14 4.50 2.41
N CYS A 59 4.24 4.82 3.71
CA CYS A 59 4.75 3.90 4.72
C CYS A 59 3.82 2.70 4.91
N LEU A 60 2.51 2.94 5.03
CA LEU A 60 1.54 1.87 5.16
C LEU A 60 1.52 0.97 3.91
N SER A 61 1.60 1.52 2.70
CA SER A 61 1.71 0.74 1.46
C SER A 61 2.96 -0.14 1.42
N ARG A 62 4.11 0.30 1.94
CA ARG A 62 5.31 -0.54 2.03
C ARG A 62 5.15 -1.69 3.03
N ILE A 63 4.60 -1.42 4.21
CA ILE A 63 4.31 -2.46 5.22
C ILE A 63 3.29 -3.47 4.67
N MET A 64 2.23 -2.99 4.00
CA MET A 64 1.19 -3.80 3.38
C MET A 64 1.64 -4.49 2.08
N GLN A 65 2.84 -4.20 1.58
CA GLN A 65 3.50 -4.92 0.47
C GLN A 65 4.36 -6.07 0.99
N GLU A 66 4.87 -5.98 2.22
CA GLU A 66 5.71 -7.02 2.82
C GLU A 66 4.89 -8.23 3.33
N SER A 67 5.59 -9.36 3.49
CA SER A 67 5.02 -10.58 4.08
C SER A 67 5.83 -10.94 5.33
N PRO A 68 5.19 -11.25 6.47
CA PRO A 68 5.90 -11.67 7.68
C PRO A 68 6.66 -12.99 7.48
N VAL A 69 6.26 -13.82 6.52
CA VAL A 69 6.96 -15.07 6.19
C VAL A 69 8.25 -14.84 5.39
N LEU A 70 8.37 -13.71 4.69
CA LEU A 70 9.52 -13.40 3.82
C LEU A 70 10.47 -12.37 4.44
N ILE A 71 9.95 -11.41 5.21
CA ILE A 71 10.68 -10.25 5.72
C ILE A 71 10.75 -10.33 7.25
N ALA A 72 11.96 -10.38 7.81
CA ALA A 72 12.18 -10.30 9.25
C ALA A 72 11.87 -8.89 9.77
N PRO A 73 11.44 -8.71 11.03
CA PRO A 73 11.10 -7.40 11.57
C PRO A 73 12.27 -6.40 11.47
N ASP A 74 13.49 -6.87 11.74
CA ASP A 74 14.76 -6.16 11.67
C ASP A 74 15.44 -6.18 10.28
N SER A 75 14.75 -6.70 9.26
CA SER A 75 15.31 -6.82 7.91
C SER A 75 15.57 -5.47 7.26
N THR A 76 16.72 -5.32 6.61
CA THR A 76 17.03 -4.19 5.74
C THR A 76 16.61 -4.40 4.28
N THR A 77 16.00 -5.56 3.97
CA THR A 77 15.42 -5.83 2.64
C THR A 77 14.26 -4.89 2.37
N LEU A 78 14.37 -4.10 1.30
CA LEU A 78 13.26 -3.36 0.70
C LEU A 78 12.65 -4.24 -0.40
N LEU A 79 11.36 -4.56 -0.32
CA LEU A 79 10.65 -5.08 -1.48
C LEU A 79 10.54 -3.97 -2.52
N THR A 80 11.17 -4.18 -3.67
CA THR A 80 11.07 -3.26 -4.80
C THR A 80 10.42 -3.92 -6.00
N SER A 81 9.44 -3.25 -6.59
CA SER A 81 8.77 -3.70 -7.82
C SER A 81 9.65 -3.43 -9.06
N PRO A 82 9.62 -4.29 -10.10
CA PRO A 82 10.22 -3.95 -11.39
C PRO A 82 9.44 -2.77 -11.99
N LEU A 83 10.14 -1.81 -12.59
CA LEU A 83 9.54 -0.59 -13.13
C LEU A 83 9.87 -0.42 -14.62
N THR A 84 8.90 0.09 -15.37
CA THR A 84 9.07 0.51 -16.75
C THR A 84 9.92 1.80 -16.85
N ALA A 85 10.24 2.24 -18.08
CA ALA A 85 10.93 3.50 -18.30
C ALA A 85 10.15 4.73 -17.76
N ASP A 86 8.83 4.64 -17.70
CA ASP A 86 7.93 5.69 -17.20
C ASP A 86 7.71 5.61 -15.66
N LYS A 87 8.34 4.64 -14.98
CA LYS A 87 8.24 4.34 -13.55
C LYS A 87 6.89 3.76 -13.08
N ASP A 88 6.05 3.29 -14.00
CA ASP A 88 4.94 2.40 -13.64
C ASP A 88 5.48 0.98 -13.32
N PRO A 89 4.85 0.20 -12.44
CA PRO A 89 5.20 -1.21 -12.23
C PRO A 89 5.11 -2.03 -13.53
N ASP A 90 6.17 -2.76 -13.84
CA ASP A 90 6.23 -3.64 -15.02
C ASP A 90 5.52 -4.97 -14.71
N TYR A 91 4.21 -4.96 -14.95
CA TYR A 91 3.35 -6.14 -14.78
C TYR A 91 3.57 -7.23 -15.85
N ASP A 92 4.26 -6.92 -16.96
CA ASP A 92 4.58 -7.88 -18.02
C ASP A 92 5.89 -8.65 -17.71
N ASP A 93 6.79 -8.07 -16.92
CA ASP A 93 7.94 -8.78 -16.34
C ASP A 93 7.49 -9.78 -15.26
N THR A 94 7.61 -11.09 -15.53
CA THR A 94 7.28 -12.15 -14.56
C THR A 94 8.49 -12.67 -13.77
N THR A 95 9.66 -12.04 -13.91
CA THR A 95 10.97 -12.60 -13.53
C THR A 95 11.77 -11.75 -12.55
N ASN A 96 11.63 -10.42 -12.55
CA ASN A 96 12.44 -9.54 -11.69
C ASN A 96 11.76 -9.09 -10.39
N TRP A 97 10.51 -9.48 -10.14
CA TRP A 97 9.86 -9.32 -8.83
C TRP A 97 10.72 -9.92 -7.69
N LEU A 98 10.75 -9.26 -6.53
CA LEU A 98 11.67 -9.66 -5.46
C LEU A 98 11.12 -10.78 -4.58
N ALA A 99 9.83 -10.76 -4.22
CA ALA A 99 9.27 -11.69 -3.23
C ALA A 99 9.34 -13.16 -3.70
N GLN A 100 9.21 -13.42 -5.00
CA GLN A 100 9.39 -14.77 -5.57
C GLN A 100 10.78 -15.36 -5.32
N ARG A 101 11.80 -14.52 -5.17
CA ARG A 101 13.19 -14.94 -4.93
C ARG A 101 13.45 -15.26 -3.44
N LEU A 102 12.86 -14.51 -2.52
CA LEU A 102 12.77 -14.82 -1.07
C LEU A 102 14.10 -15.25 -0.38
N ASP A 103 14.13 -16.27 0.49
CA ASP A 103 13.17 -17.36 0.71
C ASP A 103 12.24 -17.21 1.94
N ALA A 104 11.50 -18.25 2.34
CA ALA A 104 10.74 -18.28 3.59
C ALA A 104 11.65 -18.29 4.82
N ARG A 105 11.29 -17.49 5.84
CA ARG A 105 11.89 -17.53 7.18
C ARG A 105 11.58 -18.87 7.87
N PRO A 106 12.37 -19.31 8.88
CA PRO A 106 12.02 -20.47 9.69
C PRO A 106 10.62 -20.33 10.31
N GLU A 107 9.81 -21.41 10.27
CA GLU A 107 8.41 -21.35 10.72
C GLU A 107 8.25 -20.95 12.19
N GLY A 108 9.24 -21.25 13.04
CA GLY A 108 9.24 -20.86 14.45
C GLY A 108 9.37 -19.34 14.68
N ASP A 109 9.72 -18.57 13.64
CA ASP A 109 9.83 -17.10 13.70
C ASP A 109 8.62 -16.39 13.04
N TRP A 110 7.61 -17.15 12.59
CA TRP A 110 6.40 -16.61 11.96
C TRP A 110 5.42 -16.12 13.05
N PRO A 111 4.79 -14.93 12.88
CA PRO A 111 3.73 -14.48 13.78
C PRO A 111 2.55 -15.46 13.83
N ASP A 112 2.15 -15.84 15.05
CA ASP A 112 1.13 -16.82 15.38
C ASP A 112 -0.07 -16.23 16.15
N SER A 113 -0.08 -14.91 16.31
CA SER A 113 -0.98 -14.14 17.17
C SER A 113 -1.11 -12.69 16.69
N ARG A 114 -2.18 -12.00 17.07
CA ARG A 114 -2.41 -10.58 16.74
C ARG A 114 -1.24 -9.72 17.22
N GLU A 115 -0.80 -9.96 18.45
CA GLU A 115 0.26 -9.23 19.13
C GLU A 115 1.62 -9.44 18.46
N ALA A 116 1.95 -10.65 18.03
CA ALA A 116 3.17 -10.93 17.28
C ALA A 116 3.16 -10.26 15.89
N LEU A 117 2.00 -10.25 15.22
CA LEU A 117 1.84 -9.67 13.90
C LEU A 117 1.84 -8.13 13.94
N GLU A 118 1.22 -7.52 14.96
CA GLU A 118 1.33 -6.08 15.25
C GLU A 118 2.78 -5.70 15.57
N THR A 119 3.46 -6.49 16.41
CA THR A 119 4.87 -6.26 16.76
C THR A 119 5.77 -6.29 15.53
N TRP A 120 5.57 -7.26 14.63
CA TRP A 120 6.28 -7.32 13.35
C TRP A 120 5.99 -6.08 12.49
N ALA A 121 4.71 -5.74 12.28
CA ALA A 121 4.32 -4.61 11.42
C ALA A 121 4.80 -3.25 11.96
N LEU A 122 4.85 -3.06 13.28
CA LEU A 122 5.41 -1.87 13.92
C LEU A 122 6.94 -1.78 13.76
N ALA A 123 7.66 -2.91 13.80
CA ALA A 123 9.09 -2.91 13.46
C ALA A 123 9.33 -2.52 11.97
N ARG A 124 8.41 -2.90 11.07
CA ARG A 124 8.45 -2.47 9.66
C ARG A 124 8.11 -0.98 9.50
N LEU A 125 7.19 -0.43 10.30
CA LEU A 125 6.95 1.00 10.40
C LEU A 125 8.23 1.75 10.76
N ASP A 126 8.95 1.33 11.80
CA ASP A 126 10.19 1.98 12.22
C ASP A 126 11.29 1.94 11.15
N PHE A 127 11.35 0.87 10.34
CA PHE A 127 12.27 0.78 9.21
C PHE A 127 11.91 1.72 8.04
N HIS A 128 10.62 1.83 7.69
CA HIS A 128 10.18 2.60 6.51
C HIS A 128 9.93 4.09 6.78
N PHE A 129 9.68 4.49 8.03
CA PHE A 129 9.14 5.82 8.36
C PHE A 129 9.98 6.98 7.84
N ASP A 130 11.26 7.03 8.20
CA ASP A 130 12.15 8.17 7.91
C ASP A 130 12.26 8.43 6.40
N ALA A 131 12.35 7.36 5.59
CA ALA A 131 12.39 7.45 4.14
C ALA A 131 11.06 7.97 3.54
N CYS A 132 9.92 7.52 4.07
CA CYS A 132 8.60 7.97 3.63
C CYS A 132 8.33 9.43 4.04
N TRP A 133 8.76 9.82 5.23
CA TRP A 133 8.65 11.18 5.73
C TRP A 133 9.49 12.16 4.92
N GLU A 134 10.79 11.89 4.73
CA GLU A 134 11.68 12.76 3.94
C GLU A 134 11.23 12.88 2.48
N ALA A 135 10.69 11.81 1.88
CA ALA A 135 10.08 11.88 0.55
C ALA A 135 8.85 12.80 0.50
N ALA A 136 7.94 12.69 1.49
CA ALA A 136 6.76 13.56 1.58
C ALA A 136 7.15 15.03 1.84
N VAL A 137 8.11 15.26 2.73
CA VAL A 137 8.72 16.56 3.02
C VAL A 137 9.36 17.17 1.77
N HIS A 138 10.12 16.39 1.00
CA HIS A 138 10.73 16.82 -0.26
C HIS A 138 9.67 17.25 -1.28
N ASN A 139 8.65 16.40 -1.50
CA ASN A 139 7.54 16.67 -2.42
C ASN A 139 6.77 17.95 -2.05
N TRP A 140 6.56 18.20 -0.75
CA TRP A 140 5.98 19.46 -0.29
C TRP A 140 6.93 20.66 -0.50
N LYS A 141 8.23 20.52 -0.18
CA LYS A 141 9.26 21.57 -0.37
C LYS A 141 9.46 21.98 -1.84
N ILE A 142 9.23 21.11 -2.82
CA ILE A 142 9.28 21.47 -4.26
C ILE A 142 7.95 22.03 -4.80
N THR A 143 6.85 21.86 -4.06
CA THR A 143 5.52 22.34 -4.49
C THR A 143 5.44 23.87 -4.49
N LYS A 144 5.02 24.45 -5.62
CA LYS A 144 4.98 25.91 -5.85
C LYS A 144 3.92 26.65 -5.03
N ASN A 145 2.80 25.99 -4.74
CA ASN A 145 1.67 26.54 -3.98
C ASN A 145 1.65 26.10 -2.51
N ARG A 146 2.81 25.68 -1.96
CA ARG A 146 2.93 25.36 -0.53
C ARG A 146 2.71 26.60 0.35
N SER A 147 2.28 26.38 1.59
CA SER A 147 1.99 27.44 2.57
C SER A 147 2.11 26.90 3.99
N GLY A 148 2.59 27.70 4.94
CA GLY A 148 2.86 27.23 6.31
C GLY A 148 4.32 26.78 6.45
N SER A 149 4.64 26.16 7.59
CA SER A 149 6.00 25.73 7.95
C SER A 149 6.09 24.22 8.09
N ILE A 150 7.30 23.65 8.05
CA ILE A 150 7.45 22.19 8.21
C ILE A 150 7.14 21.75 9.65
N GLU A 151 7.37 22.65 10.61
CA GLU A 151 7.13 22.49 12.04
C GLU A 151 5.63 22.36 12.38
N ASP A 152 4.72 22.64 11.44
CA ASP A 152 3.28 22.38 11.56
C ASP A 152 2.90 20.93 11.15
N ALA A 153 3.88 20.09 10.75
CA ALA A 153 3.69 18.68 10.44
C ALA A 153 4.38 17.81 11.51
N ASP A 154 3.59 17.08 12.28
CA ASP A 154 4.04 16.27 13.41
C ASP A 154 4.34 14.81 12.98
N GLU A 155 5.55 14.35 13.29
CA GLU A 155 6.04 13.00 13.00
C GLU A 155 5.41 11.93 13.92
N ASP A 156 5.19 12.24 15.20
CA ASP A 156 4.57 11.31 16.15
C ASP A 156 3.09 11.12 15.81
N GLU A 157 2.37 12.18 15.44
CA GLU A 157 1.01 12.03 14.89
C GLU A 157 1.00 11.18 13.60
N CYS A 158 2.03 11.26 12.77
CA CYS A 158 2.17 10.44 11.58
C CYS A 158 2.37 8.96 11.94
N ARG A 159 3.27 8.66 12.90
CA ARG A 159 3.52 7.31 13.42
C ARG A 159 2.26 6.72 14.05
N VAL A 160 1.50 7.50 14.82
CA VAL A 160 0.19 7.10 15.37
C VAL A 160 -0.83 6.79 14.27
N MET A 161 -0.89 7.59 13.21
CA MET A 161 -1.77 7.32 12.06
C MET A 161 -1.42 6.00 11.35
N ILE A 162 -0.13 5.72 11.12
CA ILE A 162 0.31 4.47 10.47
C ILE A 162 0.00 3.27 11.38
N ALA A 163 0.29 3.37 12.69
CA ALA A 163 -0.04 2.33 13.66
C ALA A 163 -1.56 2.05 13.75
N ALA A 164 -2.40 3.08 13.61
CA ALA A 164 -3.85 2.89 13.50
C ALA A 164 -4.24 2.17 12.19
N GLY A 165 -3.60 2.50 11.07
CA GLY A 165 -3.78 1.81 9.79
C GLY A 165 -3.39 0.32 9.83
N ILE A 166 -2.29 -0.02 10.51
CA ILE A 166 -1.88 -1.41 10.79
C ILE A 166 -2.98 -2.13 11.56
N ARG A 167 -3.48 -1.54 12.66
CA ARG A 167 -4.55 -2.15 13.47
C ARG A 167 -5.85 -2.36 12.69
N MET A 168 -6.23 -1.41 11.84
CA MET A 168 -7.40 -1.56 10.96
C MET A 168 -7.27 -2.75 10.00
N HIS A 169 -6.06 -3.07 9.52
CA HIS A 169 -5.83 -4.27 8.73
C HIS A 169 -5.83 -5.54 9.60
N LEU A 170 -5.23 -5.51 10.80
CA LEU A 170 -5.29 -6.64 11.75
C LEU A 170 -6.73 -7.03 12.11
N ASP A 171 -7.65 -6.06 12.20
CA ASP A 171 -9.08 -6.34 12.37
C ASP A 171 -9.69 -7.11 11.17
N GLU A 172 -9.16 -6.92 9.95
CA GLU A 172 -9.55 -7.71 8.76
C GLU A 172 -8.87 -9.08 8.75
N VAL A 173 -7.62 -9.18 9.23
CA VAL A 173 -6.93 -10.48 9.43
C VAL A 173 -7.73 -11.34 10.40
N GLU A 174 -8.22 -10.78 11.51
CA GLU A 174 -9.12 -11.48 12.43
C GLU A 174 -10.44 -11.91 11.78
N ARG A 175 -11.11 -11.03 11.02
CA ARG A 175 -12.31 -11.41 10.26
C ARG A 175 -12.03 -12.54 9.26
N CYS A 176 -10.85 -12.57 8.65
CA CYS A 176 -10.41 -13.64 7.78
C CYS A 176 -10.16 -14.96 8.55
N LEU A 177 -9.59 -14.91 9.76
CA LEU A 177 -9.44 -16.07 10.64
C LEU A 177 -10.80 -16.62 11.11
N GLU A 178 -11.72 -15.74 11.55
CA GLU A 178 -13.09 -16.09 11.95
C GLU A 178 -13.88 -16.73 10.79
N ALA A 179 -13.64 -16.29 9.55
CA ALA A 179 -14.18 -16.88 8.33
C ALA A 179 -13.41 -18.12 7.83
N ASN A 180 -12.44 -18.63 8.60
CA ASN A 180 -11.53 -19.72 8.25
C ASN A 180 -10.89 -19.58 6.84
N GLY A 181 -10.34 -18.39 6.53
CA GLY A 181 -9.70 -18.07 5.25
C GLY A 181 -10.67 -17.81 4.09
N GLY A 182 -11.98 -17.97 4.32
CA GLY A 182 -13.01 -17.77 3.31
C GLY A 182 -13.02 -18.84 2.21
N PRO A 183 -13.91 -18.69 1.20
CA PRO A 183 -14.18 -19.74 0.23
C PRO A 183 -13.03 -20.04 -0.75
N MET A 184 -12.03 -19.16 -0.84
CA MET A 184 -10.90 -19.28 -1.78
C MET A 184 -9.63 -19.86 -1.14
N LEU A 185 -9.61 -20.13 0.18
CA LEU A 185 -8.40 -20.55 0.92
C LEU A 185 -7.64 -21.69 0.24
N GLU A 186 -8.32 -22.80 -0.09
CA GLU A 186 -7.67 -23.99 -0.67
C GLU A 186 -7.13 -23.74 -2.09
N ALA A 187 -7.84 -22.95 -2.89
CA ALA A 187 -7.38 -22.55 -4.22
C ALA A 187 -6.21 -21.55 -4.13
N TRP A 188 -6.18 -20.69 -3.11
CA TRP A 188 -5.04 -19.81 -2.84
C TRP A 188 -3.82 -20.61 -2.34
N ARG A 189 -4.03 -21.59 -1.46
CA ARG A 189 -2.99 -22.55 -1.02
C ARG A 189 -2.38 -23.34 -2.19
N ALA A 190 -3.19 -23.68 -3.20
CA ALA A 190 -2.73 -24.32 -4.43
C ALA A 190 -1.99 -23.36 -5.40
N GLY A 191 -2.05 -22.05 -5.20
CA GLY A 191 -1.53 -21.06 -6.15
C GLY A 191 -2.47 -20.79 -7.33
N GLU A 192 -3.74 -21.18 -7.24
CA GLU A 192 -4.74 -21.10 -8.31
C GLU A 192 -5.68 -19.88 -8.18
N ALA A 193 -5.78 -19.27 -7.00
CA ALA A 193 -6.67 -18.14 -6.72
C ALA A 193 -5.96 -16.77 -6.63
N ARG A 194 -5.18 -16.39 -7.66
CA ARG A 194 -4.67 -15.03 -7.81
C ARG A 194 -5.66 -14.16 -8.63
N PRO A 195 -6.14 -13.02 -8.11
CA PRO A 195 -7.03 -12.14 -8.87
C PRO A 195 -6.37 -11.51 -10.11
N ASP A 196 -7.17 -11.11 -11.10
CA ASP A 196 -6.78 -10.27 -12.27
C ASP A 196 -6.04 -8.97 -11.92
N SER A 197 -6.10 -8.56 -10.66
CA SER A 197 -5.53 -7.31 -10.12
C SER A 197 -5.26 -7.55 -8.64
N PRO A 198 -4.17 -8.28 -8.31
CA PRO A 198 -3.81 -8.56 -6.93
C PRO A 198 -3.41 -7.27 -6.21
N ALA A 199 -3.43 -7.30 -4.88
CA ALA A 199 -2.72 -6.29 -4.09
C ALA A 199 -1.20 -6.36 -4.39
N PRO A 200 -0.46 -5.25 -4.31
CA PRO A 200 1.00 -5.31 -4.35
C PRO A 200 1.53 -6.18 -3.21
N ASP A 201 2.09 -7.35 -3.54
CA ASP A 201 2.65 -8.33 -2.60
C ASP A 201 4.11 -8.68 -2.92
N GLY A 202 4.70 -7.97 -3.89
CA GLY A 202 6.04 -8.22 -4.39
C GLY A 202 6.17 -9.44 -5.30
N PHE A 203 5.06 -10.09 -5.69
CA PHE A 203 5.01 -11.17 -6.69
C PHE A 203 4.45 -10.68 -8.04
N PRO A 204 4.77 -11.36 -9.17
CA PRO A 204 4.26 -10.99 -10.48
C PRO A 204 2.73 -10.92 -10.57
N LEU A 205 2.21 -10.22 -11.57
CA LEU A 205 0.77 -10.21 -11.88
C LEU A 205 0.26 -11.64 -12.14
N ILE A 206 0.96 -12.39 -12.99
CA ILE A 206 0.69 -13.81 -13.26
C ILE A 206 1.63 -14.66 -12.40
N TRP A 207 1.09 -15.28 -11.35
CA TRP A 207 1.85 -16.12 -10.43
C TRP A 207 1.01 -17.33 -10.01
N ASN A 208 1.42 -18.52 -10.46
CA ASN A 208 0.69 -19.79 -10.32
C ASN A 208 1.43 -20.77 -9.40
N THR A 209 2.14 -20.27 -8.40
CA THR A 209 2.87 -21.07 -7.40
C THR A 209 2.26 -20.76 -6.02
N PRO A 210 2.05 -21.75 -5.15
CA PRO A 210 1.69 -21.52 -3.75
C PRO A 210 2.53 -20.42 -3.10
N HIS A 211 1.87 -19.52 -2.35
CA HIS A 211 2.59 -18.53 -1.55
C HIS A 211 3.41 -19.22 -0.47
N LYS A 212 4.55 -18.66 -0.05
CA LYS A 212 5.45 -19.34 0.90
C LYS A 212 4.86 -19.47 2.32
N ALA A 213 3.78 -18.74 2.62
CA ALA A 213 2.98 -18.87 3.84
C ALA A 213 1.92 -20.00 3.79
N ALA A 214 1.63 -20.54 2.60
CA ALA A 214 0.53 -21.50 2.42
C ALA A 214 0.78 -22.82 3.16
N ARG A 215 -0.20 -23.25 3.95
CA ARG A 215 -0.22 -24.57 4.58
C ARG A 215 -0.83 -25.61 3.64
N SER A 216 -0.44 -26.87 3.80
CA SER A 216 -0.94 -27.98 2.97
C SER A 216 -2.31 -28.51 3.40
N SER A 217 -2.74 -28.22 4.63
CA SER A 217 -4.07 -28.50 5.19
C SER A 217 -4.20 -27.83 6.57
N GLY A 218 -5.42 -27.86 7.13
CA GLY A 218 -5.72 -27.36 8.47
C GLY A 218 -6.45 -26.03 8.47
N GLU A 219 -6.69 -25.50 9.66
CA GLU A 219 -7.26 -24.16 9.86
C GLU A 219 -6.35 -23.10 9.25
N VAL A 220 -6.90 -21.93 8.94
CA VAL A 220 -6.13 -20.78 8.44
C VAL A 220 -5.19 -20.25 9.53
N THR A 221 -3.94 -19.95 9.17
CA THR A 221 -2.96 -19.34 10.09
C THR A 221 -2.96 -17.82 10.01
N TRP A 222 -2.44 -17.13 11.04
CA TRP A 222 -2.28 -15.66 11.03
C TRP A 222 -1.50 -15.14 9.83
N CYS A 223 -0.45 -15.85 9.42
CA CYS A 223 0.32 -15.51 8.22
C CYS A 223 -0.48 -15.70 6.94
N GLU A 224 -1.28 -16.75 6.79
CA GLU A 224 -2.17 -16.92 5.63
C GLU A 224 -3.28 -15.86 5.61
N ALA A 225 -3.86 -15.54 6.76
CA ALA A 225 -4.89 -14.52 6.88
C ALA A 225 -4.36 -13.10 6.57
N TRP A 226 -3.10 -12.77 6.90
CA TRP A 226 -2.44 -11.54 6.44
C TRP A 226 -2.43 -11.45 4.91
N GLU A 227 -2.05 -12.52 4.21
CA GLU A 227 -2.02 -12.54 2.75
C GLU A 227 -3.40 -12.49 2.11
N LEU A 228 -4.38 -13.20 2.68
CA LEU A 228 -5.75 -13.28 2.17
C LEU A 228 -6.57 -12.01 2.42
N ALA A 229 -6.35 -11.35 3.57
CA ALA A 229 -7.01 -10.10 3.95
C ALA A 229 -6.34 -8.84 3.34
N ARG A 230 -5.21 -9.00 2.64
CA ARG A 230 -4.38 -7.89 2.15
C ARG A 230 -5.22 -6.94 1.27
N PRO A 231 -5.36 -5.66 1.64
CA PRO A 231 -6.16 -4.71 0.88
C PRO A 231 -5.49 -4.42 -0.47
N TRP A 232 -6.26 -4.00 -1.47
CA TRP A 232 -5.68 -3.42 -2.68
C TRP A 232 -5.25 -1.97 -2.42
N PHE A 233 -4.02 -1.61 -2.79
CA PHE A 233 -3.45 -0.27 -2.69
C PHE A 233 -2.52 0.03 -3.88
N VAL A 234 -2.07 1.27 -4.02
CA VAL A 234 -1.13 1.68 -5.07
C VAL A 234 0.27 1.18 -4.73
N ASP A 235 0.95 0.55 -5.69
CA ASP A 235 2.32 0.05 -5.49
C ASP A 235 3.26 1.19 -5.01
N PRO A 236 4.01 1.01 -3.92
CA PRO A 236 4.77 2.08 -3.28
C PRO A 236 5.99 2.57 -4.09
N ASP A 237 6.37 1.87 -5.16
CA ASP A 237 7.43 2.29 -6.09
C ASP A 237 6.90 2.88 -7.40
N ALA A 238 5.57 2.87 -7.60
CA ALA A 238 4.95 3.49 -8.77
C ALA A 238 5.21 5.00 -8.84
N GLY A 239 5.39 5.52 -10.06
CA GLY A 239 5.57 6.94 -10.32
C GLY A 239 4.35 7.82 -9.96
N PRO A 240 4.56 9.09 -9.55
CA PRO A 240 3.51 10.07 -9.26
C PRO A 240 2.97 10.81 -10.50
#